data_AF-A0A964MB79-F1
#
_entry.id   AF-A0A964MB79-F1
#
_cell.length_a   1.000
_cell.length_b   1.000
_cell.length_c   1.000
_cell.angle_alpha   90.00
_cell.angle_beta   90.00
_cell.angle_gamma   90.00
#
_symmetry.space_group_name_H-M   'P 1'
#
loop_
_entity.id
_entity.type
_entity.pdbx_description
1 polymer ?
#
loop_
_entity_poly.entity_id
_entity_poly.type
_entity_poly.pdbx_seq_one_letter_code
_entity_poly.pdbx_strand_id
1 'polypeptide(L)'
;MTGTQLMDGLLAAHGGRERWQRVERIDASLSSGGLAFTTHCQPFALRDLHISVAPHRREVVLRNYCRPGWRGVWTPQRVEIRDDGDALVAERQNPRASFGRLVKQVRWDKLDILYFAGYALWNYLSFPFILETSGVSVRGLEA
;
A
#
# COMPACT_ATOMS: atom_id res chain seq x y z
N MET A 1 -22.86 -22.94 -3.28
CA MET A 1 -22.56 -21.60 -3.83
C MET A 1 -21.38 -21.71 -4.81
N THR A 2 -21.49 -21.23 -6.04
CA THR A 2 -20.38 -21.26 -7.01
C THR A 2 -19.33 -20.19 -6.67
N GLY A 3 -18.10 -20.33 -7.21
CA GLY A 3 -17.04 -19.32 -7.02
C GLY A 3 -17.47 -17.93 -7.50
N THR A 4 -18.23 -17.85 -8.60
CA THR A 4 -18.80 -16.59 -9.09
C THR A 4 -19.80 -15.99 -8.11
N GLN A 5 -20.73 -16.80 -7.57
CA GLN A 5 -21.71 -16.31 -6.59
C GLN A 5 -21.03 -15.80 -5.30
N LEU A 6 -19.98 -16.48 -4.85
CA LEU A 6 -19.20 -16.04 -3.69
C LEU A 6 -18.45 -14.73 -4.00
N MET A 7 -17.87 -14.61 -5.19
CA MET A 7 -17.19 -13.39 -5.62
C MET A 7 -18.15 -12.19 -5.65
N ASP A 8 -19.31 -12.36 -6.26
CA ASP A 8 -20.32 -11.30 -6.34
C ASP A 8 -20.85 -10.93 -4.95
N GLY A 9 -21.02 -11.91 -4.06
CA GLY A 9 -21.37 -11.68 -2.65
C GLY A 9 -20.30 -10.87 -1.90
N LEU A 10 -19.02 -11.20 -2.08
CA LEU A 10 -17.90 -10.45 -1.49
C LEU A 10 -17.88 -9.00 -1.99
N LEU A 11 -18.02 -8.77 -3.30
CA LEU A 11 -18.06 -7.42 -3.86
C LEU A 11 -19.27 -6.63 -3.37
N ALA A 12 -20.45 -7.25 -3.30
CA ALA A 12 -21.66 -6.65 -2.76
C ALA A 12 -21.48 -6.22 -1.30
N ALA A 13 -20.87 -7.08 -0.46
CA ALA A 13 -20.57 -6.77 0.94
C ALA A 13 -19.60 -5.58 1.10
N HIS A 14 -18.76 -5.32 0.10
CA HIS A 14 -17.85 -4.16 0.09
C HIS A 14 -18.45 -2.92 -0.60
N GLY A 15 -19.76 -2.89 -0.87
CA GLY A 15 -20.44 -1.73 -1.45
C GLY A 15 -20.62 -1.78 -2.98
N GLY A 16 -20.37 -2.95 -3.59
CA GLY A 16 -20.72 -3.24 -4.98
C GLY A 16 -19.66 -2.83 -6.01
N ARG A 17 -19.61 -3.61 -7.10
CA ARG A 17 -18.62 -3.45 -8.18
C ARG A 17 -18.66 -2.07 -8.85
N GLU A 18 -19.86 -1.57 -9.13
CA GLU A 18 -20.07 -0.28 -9.80
C GLU A 18 -19.50 0.89 -8.99
N ARG A 19 -19.62 0.85 -7.64
CA ARG A 19 -19.04 1.87 -6.78
C ARG A 19 -17.52 1.83 -6.84
N TRP A 20 -16.93 0.64 -6.72
CA TRP A 20 -15.48 0.46 -6.78
C TRP A 20 -14.90 0.89 -8.13
N GLN A 21 -15.57 0.60 -9.25
CA GLN A 21 -15.16 1.07 -10.58
C GLN A 21 -15.06 2.60 -10.71
N ARG A 22 -15.76 3.36 -9.86
CA ARG A 22 -15.73 4.83 -9.83
C ARG A 22 -14.74 5.41 -8.82
N VAL A 23 -14.09 4.58 -7.99
CA VAL A 23 -13.17 5.07 -6.96
C VAL A 23 -11.85 5.48 -7.58
N GLU A 24 -11.68 6.79 -7.77
CA GLU A 24 -10.40 7.34 -8.25
C GLU A 24 -9.35 7.44 -7.14
N ARG A 25 -9.77 7.78 -5.91
CA ARG A 25 -8.89 8.01 -4.77
C ARG A 25 -9.58 7.67 -3.46
N ILE A 26 -8.78 7.16 -2.51
CA ILE A 26 -9.16 6.92 -1.12
C ILE A 26 -8.17 7.68 -0.25
N ASP A 27 -8.66 8.64 0.53
CA ASP A 27 -7.86 9.40 1.49
C ASP A 27 -8.13 8.90 2.91
N ALA A 28 -7.07 8.73 3.70
CA ALA A 28 -7.17 8.30 5.09
C ALA A 28 -6.06 8.91 5.96
N SER A 29 -6.29 8.93 7.27
CA SER A 29 -5.27 9.26 8.26
C SER A 29 -4.74 7.98 8.90
N LEU A 30 -3.43 7.86 9.02
CA LEU A 30 -2.75 6.66 9.50
C LEU A 30 -1.70 7.05 10.54
N SER A 31 -1.73 6.40 11.69
CA SER A 31 -0.60 6.40 12.63
C SER A 31 -0.34 4.96 13.02
N SER A 32 0.86 4.46 12.72
CA SER A 32 1.22 3.06 12.94
C SER A 32 2.64 2.93 13.51
N GLY A 33 2.79 1.99 14.44
CA GLY A 33 4.04 1.69 15.13
C GLY A 33 4.10 0.21 15.54
N GLY A 34 4.89 -0.08 16.56
CA GLY A 34 5.02 -1.43 17.12
C GLY A 34 6.32 -2.13 16.74
N LEU A 35 6.49 -3.36 17.25
CA LEU A 35 7.75 -4.10 17.18
C LEU A 35 8.25 -4.27 15.75
N ALA A 36 7.35 -4.48 14.79
CA ALA A 36 7.71 -4.63 13.37
C ALA A 36 8.58 -3.48 12.83
N PHE A 37 8.33 -2.23 13.24
CA PHE A 37 9.14 -1.09 12.78
C PHE A 37 10.32 -0.82 13.71
N THR A 38 10.14 -1.04 15.02
CA THR A 38 11.20 -0.85 16.01
C THR A 38 12.38 -1.80 15.77
N THR A 39 12.13 -3.07 15.46
CA THR A 39 13.17 -4.07 15.17
C THR A 39 13.95 -3.75 13.90
N HIS A 40 13.38 -2.96 12.99
CA HIS A 40 14.03 -2.49 11.76
C HIS A 40 14.62 -1.07 11.88
N CYS A 41 14.74 -0.53 13.10
CA CYS A 41 15.26 0.81 13.40
C CYS A 41 14.41 1.97 12.82
N GLN A 42 13.09 1.79 12.71
CA GLN A 42 12.15 2.75 12.11
C GLN A 42 10.91 3.02 12.98
N PRO A 43 11.01 3.17 14.33
CA PRO A 43 9.85 3.13 15.24
C PRO A 43 8.78 4.19 14.99
N PHE A 44 9.13 5.32 14.38
CA PHE A 44 8.23 6.46 14.12
C PHE A 44 7.98 6.71 12.63
N ALA A 45 8.36 5.78 11.77
CA ALA A 45 8.38 6.06 10.33
C ALA A 45 6.98 6.24 9.71
N LEU A 46 5.93 5.70 10.34
CA LEU A 46 4.54 5.81 9.90
C LEU A 46 3.64 6.53 10.92
N ARG A 47 4.23 7.45 11.69
CA ARG A 47 3.50 8.24 12.68
C ARG A 47 2.80 9.43 12.01
N ASP A 48 1.51 9.57 12.29
CA ASP A 48 0.68 10.75 11.98
C ASP A 48 0.74 11.19 10.51
N LEU A 49 0.54 10.23 9.60
CA LEU A 49 0.56 10.42 8.16
C LEU A 49 -0.85 10.59 7.58
N HIS A 50 -0.94 11.38 6.50
CA HIS A 50 -2.10 11.34 5.60
C HIS A 50 -1.74 10.54 4.36
N ILE A 51 -2.60 9.58 4.01
CA ILE A 51 -2.40 8.69 2.88
C ILE A 51 -3.45 8.94 1.80
N SER A 52 -3.03 8.84 0.55
CA SER A 52 -3.90 8.86 -0.62
C SER A 52 -3.60 7.61 -1.45
N VAL A 53 -4.58 6.75 -1.65
CA VAL A 53 -4.48 5.56 -2.51
C VAL A 53 -5.26 5.82 -3.79
N ALA A 54 -4.64 5.61 -4.95
CA ALA A 54 -5.31 5.57 -6.25
C ALA A 54 -5.35 4.12 -6.74
N PRO A 55 -6.46 3.38 -6.50
CA PRO A 55 -6.49 1.93 -6.70
C PRO A 55 -6.16 1.49 -8.12
N HIS A 56 -6.81 2.10 -9.12
CA HIS A 56 -6.63 1.80 -10.55
C HIS A 56 -5.20 2.08 -11.05
N ARG A 57 -4.56 3.14 -10.53
CA ARG A 57 -3.18 3.50 -10.89
C ARG A 57 -2.14 2.70 -10.12
N ARG A 58 -2.57 1.92 -9.12
CA ARG A 58 -1.69 1.20 -8.18
C ARG A 58 -0.68 2.14 -7.54
N GLU A 59 -1.16 3.28 -7.09
CA GLU A 59 -0.33 4.32 -6.49
C GLU A 59 -0.76 4.60 -5.06
N VAL A 60 0.22 4.80 -4.18
CA VAL A 60 0.00 5.25 -2.80
C VAL A 60 0.93 6.42 -2.50
N VAL A 61 0.35 7.49 -1.97
CA VAL A 61 1.09 8.68 -1.54
C VAL A 61 0.98 8.83 -0.03
N LEU A 62 2.12 8.87 0.66
CA LEU A 62 2.25 9.21 2.07
C LEU A 62 2.68 10.68 2.16
N ARG A 63 1.80 11.55 2.67
CA ARG A 63 2.10 12.96 2.94
C ARG A 63 2.77 13.13 4.31
N ASN A 64 3.62 14.14 4.42
CA ASN A 64 4.48 14.39 5.58
C ASN A 64 5.40 13.20 5.90
N TYR A 65 5.83 12.48 4.86
CA TYR A 65 6.69 11.32 5.02
C TYR A 65 8.16 11.74 5.19
N CYS A 66 8.84 11.21 6.20
CA CYS A 66 10.18 11.61 6.65
C CYS A 66 10.28 13.01 7.25
N ARG A 67 9.61 14.02 6.68
CA ARG A 67 9.56 15.41 7.16
C ARG A 67 8.19 16.03 6.84
N PRO A 68 7.75 17.06 7.58
CA PRO A 68 6.60 17.87 7.19
C PRO A 68 6.78 18.45 5.77
N GLY A 69 5.72 18.45 4.97
CA GLY A 69 5.73 18.92 3.57
C GLY A 69 6.27 17.91 2.55
N TRP A 70 7.09 16.95 2.99
CA TRP A 70 7.63 15.91 2.10
C TRP A 70 6.59 14.83 1.81
N ARG A 71 6.80 14.10 0.71
CA ARG A 71 5.92 12.99 0.34
C ARG A 71 6.69 11.77 -0.14
N GLY A 72 6.21 10.60 0.24
CA GLY A 72 6.62 9.32 -0.32
C GLY A 72 5.58 8.84 -1.32
N VAL A 73 6.00 8.42 -2.50
CA VAL A 73 5.14 7.84 -3.53
C VAL A 73 5.56 6.40 -3.78
N TRP A 74 4.60 5.49 -3.75
CA TRP A 74 4.77 4.09 -4.05
C TRP A 74 3.96 3.70 -5.30
N THR A 75 4.60 2.90 -6.14
CA THR A 75 4.00 2.10 -7.20
C THR A 75 4.61 0.69 -7.13
N PRO A 76 4.07 -0.32 -7.83
CA PRO A 76 4.67 -1.66 -7.82
C PRO A 76 6.11 -1.69 -8.33
N GLN A 77 6.47 -0.78 -9.23
CA GLN A 77 7.78 -0.72 -9.89
C GLN A 77 8.76 0.25 -9.24
N ARG A 78 8.28 1.28 -8.53
CA ARG A 78 9.12 2.35 -7.98
C ARG A 78 8.62 2.84 -6.62
N VAL A 79 9.56 3.22 -5.76
CA VAL A 79 9.32 4.12 -4.64
C VAL A 79 10.16 5.38 -4.79
N GLU A 80 9.60 6.52 -4.41
CA GLU A 80 10.32 7.79 -4.40
C GLU A 80 9.92 8.67 -3.21
N ILE A 81 10.85 9.50 -2.77
CA ILE A 81 10.64 10.55 -1.77
C ILE A 81 10.90 11.88 -2.44
N ARG A 82 9.96 12.80 -2.29
CA ARG A 82 10.07 14.17 -2.79
C ARG A 82 9.93 15.16 -1.66
N ASP A 83 10.66 16.26 -1.77
CA ASP A 83 10.53 17.38 -0.84
C ASP A 83 9.29 18.24 -1.11
N ASP A 84 9.16 19.33 -0.36
CA ASP A 84 8.09 20.31 -0.46
C ASP A 84 8.13 21.13 -1.75
N GLY A 85 9.31 21.25 -2.39
CA GLY A 85 9.52 21.87 -3.69
C GLY A 85 9.33 20.93 -4.89
N ASP A 86 8.84 19.70 -4.66
CA ASP A 86 8.72 18.63 -5.67
C ASP A 86 10.06 18.11 -6.20
N ALA A 87 11.17 18.41 -5.54
CA ALA A 87 12.47 17.88 -5.92
C ALA A 87 12.58 16.41 -5.48
N LEU A 88 13.19 15.59 -6.35
CA LEU A 88 13.45 14.19 -6.04
C LEU A 88 14.58 14.09 -5.00
N VAL A 89 14.28 13.54 -3.83
CA VAL A 89 15.25 13.34 -2.74
C VAL A 89 15.89 11.97 -2.81
N ALA A 90 15.08 10.92 -3.04
CA ALA A 90 15.55 9.55 -3.12
C ALA A 90 14.57 8.70 -3.93
N GLU A 91 15.08 7.71 -4.65
CA GLU A 91 14.24 6.73 -5.34
C GLU A 91 14.84 5.33 -5.33
N ARG A 92 13.99 4.34 -5.62
CA ARG A 92 14.39 2.98 -5.91
C ARG A 92 13.44 2.33 -6.90
N GLN A 93 14.02 1.81 -7.99
CA GLN A 93 13.36 0.92 -8.93
C GLN A 93 13.36 -0.52 -8.41
N ASN A 94 12.34 -1.29 -8.78
CA ASN A 94 12.13 -2.67 -8.33
C ASN A 94 12.34 -2.85 -6.81
N PRO A 95 11.62 -2.08 -5.97
CA PRO A 95 11.85 -2.06 -4.53
C PRO A 95 11.66 -3.42 -3.86
N ARG A 96 10.84 -4.31 -4.43
CA ARG A 96 10.65 -5.69 -3.94
C ARG A 96 11.95 -6.48 -3.89
N ALA A 97 12.84 -6.29 -4.87
CA ALA A 97 14.12 -7.01 -4.91
C ALA A 97 15.07 -6.62 -3.77
N SER A 98 14.89 -5.43 -3.16
CA SER A 98 15.67 -4.98 -1.99
C SER A 98 15.56 -5.95 -0.81
N PHE A 99 14.38 -6.54 -0.61
CA PHE A 99 14.05 -7.41 0.53
C PHE A 99 14.71 -8.80 0.47
N GLY A 100 15.36 -9.17 -0.65
CA GLY A 100 16.15 -10.40 -0.72
C GLY A 100 17.50 -10.34 -0.01
N ARG A 101 17.93 -9.16 0.47
CA ARG A 101 19.23 -8.97 1.13
C ARG A 101 19.13 -9.28 2.63
N LEU A 102 20.09 -10.04 3.17
CA LEU A 102 20.13 -10.41 4.60
C LEU A 102 20.03 -9.21 5.55
N VAL A 103 20.64 -8.07 5.20
CA VAL A 103 20.57 -6.83 6.00
C VAL A 103 19.13 -6.36 6.25
N LYS A 104 18.18 -6.67 5.35
CA LYS A 104 16.78 -6.26 5.48
C LYS A 104 16.02 -7.07 6.53
N GLN A 105 16.61 -8.14 7.07
CA GLN A 105 16.07 -8.82 8.25
C GLN A 105 16.23 -7.99 9.53
N VAL A 106 17.17 -7.04 9.55
CA VAL A 106 17.50 -6.27 10.76
C VAL A 106 17.41 -4.75 10.58
N ARG A 107 17.48 -4.24 9.35
CA ARG A 107 17.50 -2.79 9.09
C ARG A 107 16.75 -2.41 7.84
N TRP A 108 15.80 -1.49 8.00
CA TRP A 108 15.09 -0.86 6.90
C TRP A 108 15.49 0.61 6.77
N ASP A 109 15.64 1.07 5.54
CA ASP A 109 15.73 2.48 5.21
C ASP A 109 14.33 3.06 4.91
N LYS A 110 14.29 4.37 4.63
CA LYS A 110 13.02 5.07 4.36
C LYS A 110 12.35 4.59 3.07
N LEU A 111 13.08 4.08 2.09
CA LEU A 111 12.48 3.54 0.87
C LEU A 111 11.92 2.13 1.10
N ASP A 112 12.53 1.33 1.98
CA ASP A 112 11.96 0.04 2.39
C ASP A 112 10.63 0.22 3.15
N ILE A 113 10.59 1.15 4.10
CA ILE A 113 9.35 1.49 4.82
C ILE A 113 8.27 1.97 3.83
N LEU A 114 8.64 2.86 2.91
CA LEU A 114 7.71 3.36 1.91
C LEU A 114 7.18 2.24 1.01
N TYR A 115 8.04 1.29 0.61
CA TYR A 115 7.60 0.12 -0.15
C TYR A 115 6.64 -0.75 0.65
N PHE A 116 7.01 -1.10 1.88
CA PHE A 116 6.18 -1.93 2.75
C PHE A 116 4.82 -1.29 2.98
N ALA A 117 4.80 -0.01 3.39
CA ALA A 117 3.58 0.72 3.69
C ALA A 117 2.73 0.91 2.45
N GLY A 118 3.30 1.34 1.33
CA GLY A 118 2.57 1.53 0.07
C GLY A 118 1.95 0.24 -0.44
N TYR A 119 2.72 -0.86 -0.45
CA TYR A 119 2.21 -2.19 -0.81
C TYR A 119 1.08 -2.63 0.11
N ALA A 120 1.26 -2.54 1.44
CA ALA A 120 0.26 -2.96 2.42
C ALA A 120 -1.02 -2.13 2.30
N LEU A 121 -0.91 -0.80 2.28
CA LEU A 121 -2.04 0.11 2.22
C LEU A 121 -2.82 -0.02 0.91
N TRP A 122 -2.14 -0.22 -0.23
CA TRP A 122 -2.83 -0.50 -1.48
C TRP A 122 -3.65 -1.80 -1.36
N ASN A 123 -3.08 -2.86 -0.79
CA ASN A 123 -3.79 -4.12 -0.62
C ASN A 123 -4.99 -4.00 0.34
N TYR A 124 -4.83 -3.30 1.45
CA TYR A 124 -5.88 -3.19 2.47
C TYR A 124 -7.03 -2.29 2.03
N LEU A 125 -6.71 -1.15 1.39
CA LEU A 125 -7.71 -0.17 1.01
C LEU A 125 -8.28 -0.40 -0.40
N SER A 126 -7.65 -1.27 -1.19
CA SER A 126 -8.11 -1.64 -2.54
C SER A 126 -8.51 -3.12 -2.63
N PHE A 127 -8.86 -3.76 -1.51
CA PHE A 127 -9.13 -5.19 -1.47
C PHE A 127 -10.14 -5.68 -2.54
N PRO A 128 -11.27 -4.98 -2.80
CA PRO A 128 -12.19 -5.39 -3.86
C PRO A 128 -11.59 -5.39 -5.27
N PHE A 129 -10.63 -4.51 -5.57
CA PHE A 129 -9.90 -4.54 -6.83
C PHE A 129 -8.99 -5.77 -6.96
N ILE A 130 -8.43 -6.24 -5.85
CA ILE A 130 -7.61 -7.45 -5.84
C ILE A 130 -8.48 -8.66 -6.18
N LEU A 131 -9.69 -8.73 -5.63
CA LEU A 131 -10.64 -9.80 -5.94
C LEU A 131 -11.00 -9.87 -7.43
N GLU A 132 -11.08 -8.72 -8.11
CA GLU A 132 -11.33 -8.65 -9.56
C GLU A 132 -10.08 -8.82 -10.44
N THR A 133 -8.89 -8.99 -9.85
CA THR A 133 -7.65 -9.13 -10.62
C THR A 133 -7.61 -10.47 -11.35
N SER A 134 -7.18 -10.45 -12.62
CA SER A 134 -7.01 -11.67 -13.43
C SER A 134 -6.12 -12.69 -12.72
N GLY A 135 -6.59 -13.94 -12.66
CA GLY A 135 -5.91 -15.03 -11.96
C GLY A 135 -6.35 -15.24 -10.50
N VAL A 136 -7.18 -14.34 -9.94
CA VAL A 136 -7.81 -14.55 -8.64
C VAL A 136 -9.11 -15.34 -8.81
N SER A 137 -9.29 -16.36 -7.98
CA SER A 137 -10.54 -17.13 -7.88
C SER A 137 -10.86 -17.41 -6.42
N VAL A 138 -12.14 -17.54 -6.10
CA VAL A 138 -12.63 -17.81 -4.75
C VAL A 138 -13.39 -19.13 -4.73
N ARG A 139 -13.25 -19.86 -3.62
CA ARG A 139 -13.94 -21.13 -3.38
C ARG A 139 -14.37 -21.20 -1.93
N GLY A 140 -15.63 -21.53 -1.68
CA GLY A 140 -16.11 -21.82 -0.33
C GLY A 140 -15.39 -23.05 0.24
N LEU A 141 -15.00 -22.98 1.52
CA LEU A 141 -14.33 -24.08 2.21
C LEU A 141 -15.31 -25.02 2.91
N GLU A 142 -16.53 -24.56 3.15
CA GLU A 142 -17.60 -25.31 3.82
C GLU A 142 -18.76 -25.52 2.84
N ALA A 143 -19.40 -26.70 2.94
CA ALA A 143 -20.45 -27.17 2.06
C ALA A 143 -21.83 -26.59 2.41
#